data_AF-A0A1K1YRS9-F1
#
_entry.id   AF-A0A1K1YRS9-F1
#
_cell.length_a   1.000
_cell.length_b   1.000
_cell.length_c   1.000
_cell.angle_alpha   90.00
_cell.angle_beta   90.00
_cell.angle_gamma   90.00
#
_symmetry.space_group_name_H-M   'P 1'
#
loop_
_entity.id
_entity.type
_entity.pdbx_description
1 polymer ?
#
loop_
_entity_poly.entity_id
_entity_poly.type
_entity_poly.pdbx_seq_one_letter_code
_entity_poly.pdbx_strand_id
1 'polypeptide(L)'
;MPTDYIVTKRQAQLLRLGNAVIDIIKGLTPYGSGNQLDEEYAASHIRTAATYNFMENPVNSAMLRPRRILEIAKRTGAGNCDQLGAMAYAICRDYLSSDYYSAWVGTNAHTFALIGHNSGDAEDAIAVDAWPQRPQAVLYKHHFCYGMQFDTHAAKPGTGRGRYKESTAAEGLNFKISNQWDAVFNNAEIQNWRYENNNVVTPWRGRQYRYVTVG
;
A
#
# COMPACT_ATOMS: atom_id res chain seq x y z
N MET A 1 4.27 3.37 26.19
CA MET A 1 4.72 1.96 26.29
C MET A 1 4.04 1.17 25.20
N PRO A 2 4.70 0.19 24.55
CA PRO A 2 4.04 -0.71 23.60
C PRO A 2 2.94 -1.48 24.32
N THR A 3 1.78 -1.65 23.69
CA THR A 3 0.75 -2.56 24.17
C THR A 3 1.06 -3.95 23.61
N ASP A 4 1.21 -4.93 24.50
CA ASP A 4 1.45 -6.32 24.11
C ASP A 4 0.12 -7.03 23.84
N TYR A 5 0.03 -7.69 22.69
CA TYR A 5 -1.14 -8.49 22.30
C TYR A 5 -0.74 -9.94 22.04
N ILE A 6 -1.51 -10.86 22.62
CA ILE A 6 -1.41 -12.30 22.33
C ILE A 6 -2.13 -12.57 21.02
N VAL A 7 -1.45 -13.26 20.10
CA VAL A 7 -1.98 -13.62 18.78
C VAL A 7 -1.83 -15.11 18.52
N THR A 8 -2.71 -15.67 17.68
CA THR A 8 -2.59 -17.06 17.23
C THR A 8 -1.38 -17.23 16.32
N LYS A 9 -0.90 -18.48 16.15
CA LYS A 9 0.19 -18.79 15.22
C LYS A 9 -0.11 -18.33 13.78
N ARG A 10 -1.37 -18.46 13.35
CA ARG A 10 -1.84 -18.01 12.03
C ARG A 10 -1.77 -16.49 11.91
N GLN A 11 -2.32 -15.76 12.89
CA GLN A 11 -2.26 -14.30 12.91
C GLN A 11 -0.80 -13.82 12.89
N ALA A 12 0.09 -14.45 13.67
CA ALA A 12 1.52 -14.13 13.66
C ALA A 12 2.19 -14.37 12.29
N GLN A 13 1.80 -15.42 11.57
CA GLN A 13 2.30 -15.66 10.20
C GLN A 13 1.81 -14.59 9.22
N LEU A 14 0.53 -14.22 9.27
CA LEU A 14 -0.03 -13.19 8.40
C LEU A 14 0.53 -11.79 8.73
N LEU A 15 0.75 -11.46 10.01
CA LEU A 15 1.42 -10.22 10.43
C LEU A 15 2.86 -10.13 9.89
N ARG A 16 3.63 -11.23 9.98
CA ARG A 16 4.99 -11.28 9.39
C ARG A 16 4.96 -11.08 7.88
N LEU A 17 4.02 -11.74 7.19
CA LEU A 17 3.84 -11.53 5.75
C LEU A 17 3.48 -10.08 5.44
N GLY A 18 2.52 -9.50 6.16
CA GLY A 18 2.10 -8.12 5.96
C GLY A 18 3.24 -7.12 6.12
N ASN A 19 4.09 -7.29 7.15
CA ASN A 19 5.29 -6.46 7.32
C ASN A 19 6.28 -6.63 6.17
N ALA A 20 6.55 -7.87 5.74
CA ALA A 20 7.42 -8.10 4.59
C ALA A 20 6.88 -7.46 3.29
N VAL A 21 5.56 -7.48 3.08
CA VAL A 21 4.92 -6.79 1.94
C VAL A 21 5.04 -5.28 2.06
N ILE A 22 4.84 -4.72 3.26
CA ILE A 22 5.05 -3.29 3.53
C ILE A 22 6.49 -2.88 3.21
N ASP A 23 7.48 -3.66 3.65
CA ASP A 23 8.90 -3.40 3.39
C ASP A 23 9.21 -3.43 1.88
N ILE A 24 8.65 -4.40 1.15
CA ILE A 24 8.74 -4.45 -0.31
C ILE A 24 8.16 -3.18 -0.92
N ILE A 25 6.96 -2.77 -0.51
CA ILE A 25 6.31 -1.56 -1.07
C ILE A 25 7.13 -0.32 -0.78
N LYS A 26 7.62 -0.13 0.46
CA LYS A 26 8.47 1.01 0.81
C LYS A 26 9.76 1.03 0.00
N GLY A 27 10.35 -0.13 -0.31
CA GLY A 27 11.49 -0.23 -1.22
C GLY A 27 11.16 0.11 -2.68
N LEU A 28 9.93 -0.17 -3.13
CA LEU A 28 9.46 0.18 -4.49
C LEU A 28 8.97 1.63 -4.61
N THR A 29 8.57 2.26 -3.51
CA THR A 29 8.10 3.65 -3.45
C THR A 29 8.94 4.47 -2.47
N PRO A 30 10.23 4.72 -2.76
CA PRO A 30 11.13 5.40 -1.84
C PRO A 30 10.72 6.85 -1.57
N TYR A 31 9.92 7.46 -2.46
CA TYR A 31 9.39 8.82 -2.27
C TYR A 31 8.04 8.84 -1.57
N GLY A 32 7.52 7.69 -1.13
CA GLY A 32 6.33 7.59 -0.28
C GLY A 32 5.05 8.14 -0.90
N SER A 33 4.30 8.90 -0.11
CA SER A 33 2.96 9.42 -0.44
C SER A 33 2.98 10.93 -0.60
N GLY A 34 2.18 11.46 -1.55
CA GLY A 34 2.23 12.88 -1.94
C GLY A 34 1.81 13.89 -0.88
N ASN A 35 1.23 13.43 0.24
CA ASN A 35 0.88 14.26 1.39
C ASN A 35 1.93 14.25 2.51
N GLN A 36 3.09 13.63 2.29
CA GLN A 36 4.21 13.66 3.23
C GLN A 36 5.04 14.93 3.04
N LEU A 37 5.27 15.66 4.14
CA LEU A 37 5.89 16.99 4.13
C LEU A 37 7.34 17.01 4.64
N ASP A 38 7.87 15.87 5.10
CA ASP A 38 9.24 15.78 5.61
C ASP A 38 10.25 15.89 4.46
N GLU A 39 11.43 16.44 4.73
CA GLU A 39 12.49 16.67 3.71
C GLU A 39 12.91 15.40 2.97
N GLU A 40 12.87 14.24 3.64
CA GLU A 40 13.11 12.90 3.06
C GLU A 40 12.17 12.62 1.85
N TYR A 41 11.00 13.26 1.83
CA TYR A 41 9.94 13.07 0.85
C TYR A 41 9.70 14.30 -0.03
N ALA A 42 10.69 15.19 -0.21
CA ALA A 42 10.54 16.45 -0.97
C ALA A 42 9.94 16.28 -2.38
N ALA A 43 10.20 15.15 -3.06
CA ALA A 43 9.68 14.85 -4.39
C ALA A 43 8.36 14.03 -4.40
N SER A 44 7.79 13.70 -3.24
CA SER A 44 6.62 12.82 -3.10
C SER A 44 5.39 13.33 -3.86
N HIS A 45 5.12 14.64 -3.76
CA HIS A 45 3.95 15.29 -4.35
C HIS A 45 3.95 15.19 -5.89
N ILE A 46 5.04 15.58 -6.54
CA ILE A 46 5.18 15.53 -7.99
C ILE A 46 5.20 14.07 -8.49
N ARG A 47 5.89 13.17 -7.80
CA ARG A 47 5.95 11.75 -8.20
C ARG A 47 4.60 11.05 -8.04
N THR A 48 3.85 11.39 -6.99
CA THR A 48 2.48 10.89 -6.79
C THR A 48 1.53 11.46 -7.85
N ALA A 49 1.64 12.74 -8.20
CA ALA A 49 0.87 13.33 -9.31
C ALA A 49 1.18 12.63 -10.64
N ALA A 50 2.45 12.28 -10.90
CA ALA A 50 2.81 11.48 -12.07
C ALA A 50 2.15 10.10 -12.04
N THR A 51 2.07 9.43 -10.89
CA THR A 51 1.34 8.15 -10.72
C THR A 51 -0.11 8.28 -11.16
N TYR A 52 -0.83 9.30 -10.70
CA TYR A 52 -2.22 9.56 -11.12
C TYR A 52 -2.32 9.83 -12.63
N ASN A 53 -1.46 10.69 -13.18
CA ASN A 53 -1.46 11.01 -14.61
C ASN A 53 -1.28 9.74 -15.49
N PHE A 54 -0.43 8.79 -15.06
CA PHE A 54 -0.29 7.51 -15.77
C PHE A 54 -1.52 6.63 -15.66
N MET A 55 -2.22 6.65 -14.53
CA MET A 55 -3.45 5.89 -14.32
C MET A 55 -4.62 6.44 -15.14
N GLU A 56 -4.70 7.77 -15.29
CA GLU A 56 -5.76 8.46 -16.05
C GLU A 56 -5.58 8.38 -17.57
N ASN A 57 -4.36 8.11 -18.05
CA ASN A 57 -4.08 8.00 -19.49
C ASN A 57 -5.01 6.93 -20.13
N PRO A 58 -5.78 7.23 -21.20
CA PRO A 58 -6.71 6.30 -21.86
C PRO A 58 -6.10 4.97 -22.35
N VAL A 59 -4.81 4.96 -22.70
CA VAL A 59 -4.07 3.73 -23.05
C VAL A 59 -3.80 2.87 -21.81
N ASN A 60 -3.82 3.51 -20.64
CA ASN A 60 -3.66 2.93 -19.31
C ASN A 60 -4.96 2.80 -18.50
N SER A 61 -6.06 3.39 -18.97
CA SER A 61 -7.31 3.68 -18.23
C SER A 61 -8.18 2.47 -17.92
N ALA A 62 -7.60 1.28 -17.84
CA ALA A 62 -8.24 0.15 -17.19
C ALA A 62 -8.27 0.41 -15.67
N MET A 63 -9.15 1.32 -15.23
CA MET A 63 -9.47 1.56 -13.83
C MET A 63 -9.68 0.20 -13.15
N LEU A 64 -9.10 0.05 -11.94
CA LEU A 64 -9.22 -1.12 -11.05
C LEU A 64 -8.43 -2.39 -11.44
N ARG A 65 -7.22 -2.28 -12.01
CA ARG A 65 -6.28 -3.42 -12.09
C ARG A 65 -5.09 -3.24 -11.14
N PRO A 66 -5.13 -3.86 -9.93
CA PRO A 66 -4.10 -3.65 -8.91
C PRO A 66 -2.66 -3.91 -9.35
N ARG A 67 -2.43 -4.91 -10.22
CA ARG A 67 -1.09 -5.16 -10.79
C ARG A 67 -0.59 -4.02 -11.66
N ARG A 68 -1.47 -3.38 -12.44
CA ARG A 68 -1.08 -2.25 -13.30
C ARG A 68 -0.73 -1.03 -12.45
N ILE A 69 -1.52 -0.78 -11.40
CA ILE A 69 -1.28 0.29 -10.42
C ILE A 69 0.09 0.08 -9.76
N LEU A 70 0.39 -1.15 -9.34
CA LEU A 70 1.71 -1.51 -8.80
C LEU A 70 2.85 -1.17 -9.76
N GLU A 71 2.77 -1.57 -11.03
CA GLU A 71 3.82 -1.26 -12.01
C GLU A 71 4.01 0.25 -12.22
N ILE A 72 2.92 1.03 -12.20
CA ILE A 72 2.98 2.49 -12.35
C ILE A 72 3.65 3.12 -11.12
N ALA A 73 3.15 2.81 -9.91
CA ALA A 73 3.65 3.38 -8.66
C ALA A 73 5.12 3.01 -8.40
N LYS A 74 5.52 1.79 -8.78
CA LYS A 74 6.92 1.35 -8.74
C LYS A 74 7.83 2.20 -9.63
N ARG A 75 7.37 2.59 -10.83
CA ARG A 75 8.19 3.36 -11.78
C ARG A 75 8.30 4.83 -11.40
N THR A 76 7.22 5.41 -10.88
CA THR A 76 7.25 6.79 -10.37
C THR A 76 7.94 6.87 -9.00
N GLY A 77 7.97 5.76 -8.26
CA GLY A 77 8.54 5.65 -6.93
C GLY A 77 7.67 6.26 -5.84
N ALA A 78 6.39 6.54 -6.11
CA ALA A 78 5.46 7.17 -5.17
C ALA A 78 3.99 6.78 -5.42
N GLY A 79 3.15 6.87 -4.39
CA GLY A 79 1.71 6.67 -4.49
C GLY A 79 0.97 7.01 -3.19
N ASN A 80 -0.32 7.28 -3.29
CA ASN A 80 -1.22 7.50 -2.16
C ASN A 80 -1.91 6.20 -1.72
N CYS A 81 -2.83 6.30 -0.75
CA CYS A 81 -3.49 5.15 -0.13
C CYS A 81 -4.17 4.22 -1.14
N ASP A 82 -4.76 4.76 -2.21
CA ASP A 82 -5.34 3.99 -3.32
C ASP A 82 -4.29 3.16 -4.07
N GLN A 83 -3.13 3.73 -4.41
CA GLN A 83 -2.07 2.97 -5.07
C GLN A 83 -1.37 1.99 -4.14
N LEU A 84 -1.04 2.41 -2.92
CA LEU A 84 -0.33 1.58 -1.95
C LEU A 84 -1.22 0.44 -1.44
N GLY A 85 -2.52 0.65 -1.29
CA GLY A 85 -3.50 -0.40 -0.99
C GLY A 85 -3.63 -1.42 -2.13
N ALA A 86 -3.67 -0.95 -3.38
CA ALA A 86 -3.68 -1.83 -4.55
C ALA A 86 -2.38 -2.66 -4.68
N MET A 87 -1.22 -2.04 -4.40
CA MET A 87 0.07 -2.73 -4.33
C MET A 87 0.07 -3.82 -3.26
N ALA A 88 -0.36 -3.49 -2.04
CA ALA A 88 -0.44 -4.43 -0.93
C ALA A 88 -1.32 -5.64 -1.26
N TYR A 89 -2.49 -5.40 -1.87
CA TYR A 89 -3.35 -6.49 -2.35
C TYR A 89 -2.65 -7.38 -3.38
N ALA A 90 -2.03 -6.78 -4.39
CA ALA A 90 -1.43 -7.53 -5.49
C ALA A 90 -0.27 -8.40 -5.03
N ILE A 91 0.60 -7.86 -4.17
CA ILE A 91 1.76 -8.57 -3.63
C ILE A 91 1.31 -9.64 -2.64
N CYS A 92 0.42 -9.32 -1.69
CA CYS A 92 -0.10 -10.31 -0.74
C CYS A 92 -0.70 -11.52 -1.46
N ARG A 93 -1.49 -11.29 -2.51
CA ARG A 93 -2.09 -12.36 -3.32
C ARG A 93 -1.05 -13.30 -3.97
N ASP A 94 0.14 -12.80 -4.31
CA ASP A 94 1.22 -13.63 -4.86
C ASP A 94 1.89 -14.52 -3.80
N TYR A 95 1.99 -14.05 -2.55
CA TYR A 95 2.61 -14.80 -1.46
C TYR A 95 1.65 -15.77 -0.77
N LEU A 96 0.38 -15.42 -0.63
CA LEU A 96 -0.61 -16.22 0.06
C LEU A 96 -0.94 -17.51 -0.72
N SER A 97 -1.16 -18.61 0.00
CA SER A 97 -1.77 -19.82 -0.57
C SER A 97 -3.25 -19.59 -0.87
N SER A 98 -3.87 -20.53 -1.59
CA SER A 98 -5.29 -20.49 -1.93
C SER A 98 -6.23 -20.62 -0.72
N ASP A 99 -5.72 -20.98 0.47
CA ASP A 99 -6.51 -21.07 1.71
C ASP A 99 -6.78 -19.69 2.33
N TYR A 100 -6.06 -18.67 1.85
CA TYR A 100 -6.16 -17.30 2.30
C TYR A 100 -6.69 -16.40 1.19
N TYR A 101 -7.20 -15.24 1.56
CA TYR A 101 -7.57 -14.18 0.64
C TYR A 101 -6.67 -12.96 0.79
N SER A 102 -6.64 -12.19 -0.28
CA SER A 102 -6.30 -10.77 -0.20
C SER A 102 -7.45 -9.95 -0.76
N ALA A 103 -7.76 -8.85 -0.10
CA ALA A 103 -8.79 -7.90 -0.51
C ALA A 103 -8.22 -6.47 -0.50
N TRP A 104 -8.44 -5.72 -1.57
CA TRP A 104 -8.25 -4.27 -1.60
C TRP A 104 -9.58 -3.63 -1.21
N VAL A 105 -9.58 -2.94 -0.06
CA VAL A 105 -10.76 -2.33 0.53
C VAL A 105 -10.57 -0.84 0.69
N GLY A 106 -11.67 -0.09 0.62
CA GLY A 106 -11.68 1.36 0.75
C GLY A 106 -12.81 1.83 1.67
N THR A 107 -12.51 2.82 2.50
CA THR A 107 -13.51 3.69 3.14
C THR A 107 -13.67 4.96 2.32
N ASN A 108 -14.51 5.88 2.78
CA ASN A 108 -14.64 7.21 2.18
C ASN A 108 -13.34 8.06 2.22
N ALA A 109 -12.34 7.68 3.01
CA ALA A 109 -11.12 8.48 3.21
C ALA A 109 -9.81 7.71 2.98
N HIS A 110 -9.83 6.38 2.94
CA HIS A 110 -8.61 5.58 2.92
C HIS A 110 -8.79 4.24 2.24
N THR A 111 -7.78 3.73 1.57
CA THR A 111 -7.77 2.35 1.08
C THR A 111 -6.53 1.61 1.53
N PHE A 112 -6.67 0.30 1.72
CA PHE A 112 -5.60 -0.58 2.20
C PHE A 112 -5.91 -2.03 1.79
N ALA A 113 -5.00 -2.97 2.09
CA ALA A 113 -5.26 -4.38 1.87
C ALA A 113 -5.66 -5.09 3.18
N LEU A 114 -6.63 -6.00 3.08
CA LEU A 114 -6.94 -6.99 4.10
C LEU A 114 -6.47 -8.38 3.63
N ILE A 115 -5.89 -9.15 4.53
CA ILE A 115 -5.56 -10.56 4.31
C ILE A 115 -6.10 -11.40 5.46
N GLY A 116 -6.55 -12.61 5.15
CA GLY A 116 -7.13 -13.50 6.16
C GLY A 116 -7.37 -14.89 5.60
N HIS A 117 -7.84 -15.80 6.45
CA HIS A 117 -8.20 -17.15 6.03
C HIS A 117 -9.58 -17.17 5.37
N ASN A 118 -9.77 -18.02 4.35
CA ASN A 118 -11.03 -18.11 3.61
C ASN A 118 -12.20 -18.68 4.42
N SER A 119 -11.95 -19.24 5.61
CA SER A 119 -13.01 -19.69 6.52
C SER A 119 -13.85 -18.55 7.13
N GLY A 120 -13.48 -17.29 6.89
CA GLY A 120 -14.37 -16.14 7.13
C GLY A 120 -14.35 -15.56 8.53
N ASP A 121 -13.31 -15.79 9.32
CA ASP A 121 -13.16 -15.11 10.61
C ASP A 121 -12.58 -13.69 10.39
N ALA A 122 -13.44 -12.67 10.52
CA ALA A 122 -13.05 -11.27 10.39
C ALA A 122 -12.10 -10.81 11.51
N GLU A 123 -12.11 -11.47 12.68
CA GLU A 123 -11.18 -11.19 13.78
C GLU A 123 -9.75 -11.66 13.48
N ASP A 124 -9.61 -12.58 12.52
CA ASP A 124 -8.33 -13.08 12.01
C ASP A 124 -7.75 -12.22 10.87
N ALA A 125 -8.48 -11.20 10.41
CA ALA A 125 -8.02 -10.36 9.32
C ALA A 125 -6.87 -9.44 9.73
N ILE A 126 -5.85 -9.34 8.88
CA ILE A 126 -4.70 -8.45 9.03
C ILE A 126 -4.83 -7.31 8.03
N ALA A 127 -4.74 -6.08 8.53
CA ALA A 127 -4.58 -4.90 7.70
C ALA A 127 -3.11 -4.75 7.29
N VAL A 128 -2.89 -4.70 5.97
CA VAL A 128 -1.60 -4.44 5.34
C VAL A 128 -1.70 -3.07 4.68
N ASP A 129 -1.21 -2.06 5.39
CA ASP A 129 -1.27 -0.66 4.98
C ASP A 129 0.13 -0.05 4.95
N ALA A 130 0.61 0.22 3.74
CA ALA A 130 1.92 0.81 3.48
C ALA A 130 1.90 2.34 3.36
N TRP A 131 0.71 2.97 3.43
CA TRP A 131 0.57 4.41 3.28
C TRP A 131 1.16 5.24 4.43
N PRO A 132 1.02 4.84 5.72
CA PRO A 132 1.66 5.56 6.82
C PRO A 132 3.18 5.68 6.61
N GLN A 133 3.77 6.74 7.16
CA GLN A 133 5.23 6.95 7.09
C GLN A 133 6.01 5.87 7.85
N ARG A 134 5.47 5.42 8.99
CA ARG A 134 6.00 4.33 9.81
C ARG A 134 4.97 3.20 9.85
N PRO A 135 4.81 2.45 8.75
CA PRO A 135 3.77 1.45 8.63
C PRO A 135 4.10 0.20 9.46
N GLN A 136 3.07 -0.52 9.84
CA GLN A 136 3.16 -1.84 10.45
C GLN A 136 1.90 -2.62 10.09
N ALA A 137 2.03 -3.90 9.74
CA ALA A 137 0.88 -4.77 9.61
C ALA A 137 0.26 -5.02 10.99
N VAL A 138 -1.05 -4.88 11.08
CA VAL A 138 -1.80 -4.98 12.34
C VAL A 138 -3.03 -5.86 12.17
N LEU A 139 -3.52 -6.45 13.27
CA LEU A 139 -4.87 -7.02 13.26
C LEU A 139 -5.85 -5.94 12.81
N TYR A 140 -6.85 -6.28 11.99
CA TYR A 140 -7.80 -5.29 11.48
C TYR A 140 -8.48 -4.52 12.62
N LYS A 141 -8.79 -5.19 13.73
CA LYS A 141 -9.33 -4.56 14.95
C LYS A 141 -8.45 -3.50 15.61
N HIS A 142 -7.17 -3.44 15.25
CA HIS A 142 -6.22 -2.42 15.71
C HIS A 142 -5.98 -1.33 14.66
N HIS A 143 -6.50 -1.51 13.45
CA HIS A 143 -6.38 -0.55 12.36
C HIS A 143 -7.31 0.65 12.62
N PHE A 144 -6.91 1.85 12.18
CA PHE A 144 -7.70 3.07 12.44
C PHE A 144 -9.04 3.11 11.69
N CYS A 145 -9.18 2.32 10.61
CA CYS A 145 -10.45 2.13 9.91
C CYS A 145 -11.34 1.05 10.54
N TYR A 146 -10.96 0.45 11.67
CA TYR A 146 -11.78 -0.58 12.30
C TYR A 146 -13.18 -0.07 12.66
N GLY A 147 -14.21 -0.88 12.39
CA GLY A 147 -15.61 -0.54 12.61
C GLY A 147 -16.20 0.41 11.56
N MET A 148 -15.41 0.90 10.60
CA MET A 148 -15.92 1.68 9.47
C MET A 148 -16.51 0.75 8.41
N GLN A 149 -17.55 1.23 7.71
CA GLN A 149 -18.04 0.59 6.50
C GLN A 149 -16.98 0.72 5.39
N PHE A 150 -16.73 -0.37 4.69
CA PHE A 150 -15.80 -0.40 3.56
C PHE A 150 -16.45 -0.98 2.31
N ASP A 151 -16.03 -0.49 1.16
CA ASP A 151 -16.27 -1.09 -0.14
C ASP A 151 -15.09 -2.01 -0.49
N THR A 152 -15.39 -3.13 -1.14
CA THR A 152 -14.36 -4.04 -1.65
C THR A 152 -14.11 -3.74 -3.12
N HIS A 153 -12.95 -3.14 -3.42
CA HIS A 153 -12.54 -2.87 -4.81
C HIS A 153 -12.09 -4.15 -5.53
N ALA A 154 -11.43 -5.07 -4.81
CA ALA A 154 -11.08 -6.38 -5.31
C ALA A 154 -10.90 -7.36 -4.15
N ALA A 155 -11.36 -8.60 -4.28
CA ALA A 155 -11.05 -9.67 -3.34
C ALA A 155 -10.90 -11.00 -4.08
N LYS A 156 -9.80 -11.70 -3.84
CA LYS A 156 -9.51 -13.00 -4.45
C LYS A 156 -8.67 -13.88 -3.51
N PRO A 157 -8.76 -15.21 -3.65
CA PRO A 157 -7.82 -16.11 -3.01
C PRO A 157 -6.38 -15.83 -3.44
N GLY A 158 -5.45 -16.20 -2.56
CA GLY A 158 -4.02 -16.26 -2.84
C GLY A 158 -3.71 -17.22 -4.01
N THR A 159 -2.57 -16.99 -4.64
CA THR A 159 -2.14 -17.77 -5.82
C THR A 159 -1.11 -18.83 -5.51
N GLY A 160 -0.52 -18.82 -4.31
CA GLY A 160 0.50 -19.78 -3.86
C GLY A 160 1.83 -19.69 -4.61
N ARG A 161 2.12 -18.56 -5.28
CA ARG A 161 3.35 -18.41 -6.08
C ARG A 161 4.60 -18.25 -5.22
N GLY A 162 4.44 -17.86 -3.95
CA GLY A 162 5.53 -17.71 -2.98
C GLY A 162 6.46 -16.53 -3.25
N ARG A 163 6.20 -15.76 -4.32
CA ARG A 163 6.91 -14.53 -4.67
C ARG A 163 6.06 -13.69 -5.61
N TYR A 164 6.22 -12.39 -5.52
CA TYR A 164 5.78 -11.50 -6.59
C TYR A 164 6.60 -11.78 -7.85
N LYS A 165 5.90 -12.00 -8.97
CA LYS A 165 6.50 -11.99 -10.31
C LYS A 165 6.05 -10.71 -10.99
N GLU A 166 7.02 -9.91 -11.46
CA GLU A 166 6.74 -8.83 -12.42
C GLU A 166 5.85 -9.42 -13.51
N SER A 167 4.65 -8.84 -13.64
CA SER A 167 3.62 -9.44 -14.47
C SER A 167 3.78 -9.03 -15.93
N THR A 168 3.11 -9.74 -16.83
CA THR A 168 2.89 -9.32 -18.23
C THR A 168 2.26 -7.92 -18.35
N ALA A 169 1.75 -7.33 -17.25
CA ALA A 169 1.34 -5.92 -17.24
C ALA A 169 2.52 -4.96 -17.51
N ALA A 170 3.74 -5.31 -17.07
CA ALA A 170 4.94 -4.54 -17.39
C ALA A 170 5.26 -4.55 -18.90
N GLU A 171 4.98 -5.67 -19.57
CA GLU A 171 5.16 -5.85 -21.02
C GLU A 171 4.06 -5.14 -21.84
N GLY A 172 2.83 -5.06 -21.33
CA GLY A 172 1.71 -4.39 -21.98
C GLY A 172 1.60 -2.88 -21.73
N LEU A 173 2.40 -2.33 -20.81
CA LEU A 173 2.47 -0.89 -20.57
C LEU A 173 3.48 -0.27 -21.54
N ASN A 174 2.99 0.45 -22.56
CA ASN A 174 3.81 1.29 -23.45
C ASN A 174 4.38 2.49 -22.68
N PHE A 175 5.38 2.27 -21.83
CA PHE A 175 6.14 3.33 -21.20
C PHE A 175 7.24 3.80 -22.15
N LYS A 176 7.01 4.91 -22.86
CA LYS A 176 8.09 5.66 -23.52
C LYS A 176 8.91 6.44 -22.48
N ILE A 177 9.45 5.79 -21.45
CA ILE A 177 10.15 6.50 -20.38
C ILE A 177 11.31 5.66 -19.87
N SER A 178 12.50 5.97 -20.35
CA SER A 178 13.73 5.75 -19.60
C SER A 178 14.66 6.95 -19.79
N ASN A 179 15.19 7.43 -18.67
CA ASN A 179 16.35 8.34 -18.52
C ASN A 179 16.11 9.86 -18.53
N GLN A 180 14.96 10.41 -18.97
CA GLN A 180 14.74 11.87 -18.92
C GLN A 180 14.04 12.36 -17.64
N TRP A 181 13.37 11.49 -16.89
CA TRP A 181 12.48 11.92 -15.80
C TRP A 181 13.15 12.21 -14.47
N ASP A 182 14.24 11.52 -14.12
CA ASP A 182 15.01 11.94 -12.93
C ASP A 182 15.58 13.34 -13.13
N ALA A 183 15.98 13.72 -14.36
CA ALA A 183 16.36 15.09 -14.68
C ALA A 183 15.17 16.07 -14.62
N VAL A 184 13.98 15.69 -15.12
CA VAL A 184 12.77 16.53 -15.04
C VAL A 184 12.30 16.73 -13.60
N PHE A 185 12.36 15.70 -12.76
CA PHE A 185 11.93 15.80 -11.36
C PHE A 185 13.00 16.42 -10.45
N ASN A 186 14.30 16.27 -10.76
CA ASN A 186 15.38 16.92 -10.02
C ASN A 186 15.57 18.40 -10.44
N ASN A 187 15.12 18.80 -11.64
CA ASN A 187 15.20 20.19 -12.13
C ASN A 187 13.85 20.93 -12.11
N ALA A 188 12.76 20.28 -11.70
CA ALA A 188 11.52 20.99 -11.43
C ALA A 188 11.79 21.94 -10.26
N GLU A 189 11.80 23.25 -10.51
CA GLU A 189 11.73 24.23 -9.43
C GLU A 189 10.49 23.93 -8.61
N ILE A 190 10.68 23.31 -7.45
CA ILE A 190 9.62 23.06 -6.48
C ILE A 190 9.23 24.44 -5.95
N GLN A 191 8.25 25.07 -6.62
CA GLN A 191 7.47 26.12 -5.98
C GLN A 191 6.74 25.43 -4.84
N ASN A 192 7.27 25.57 -3.63
CA ASN A 192 6.65 25.11 -2.40
C ASN A 192 5.31 25.83 -2.23
N TRP A 193 4.26 25.31 -2.85
CA TRP A 193 2.90 25.65 -2.50
C TRP A 193 2.64 25.02 -1.13
N ARG A 194 2.91 25.80 -0.07
CA ARG A 194 2.42 25.47 1.27
C ARG A 194 0.89 25.43 1.18
N TYR A 195 0.34 24.24 1.04
CA TYR A 195 -1.05 23.99 1.36
C TYR A 195 -1.19 24.15 2.87
N GLU A 196 -1.49 25.36 3.33
CA GLU A 196 -1.94 25.65 4.69
C GLU A 196 -3.37 25.14 4.86
N ASN A 197 -3.59 23.82 4.76
CA ASN A 197 -4.81 23.22 5.26
C ASN A 197 -4.57 22.82 6.72
N ASN A 198 -4.72 23.82 7.59
CA ASN A 198 -4.52 23.80 9.05
C ASN A 198 -5.45 22.84 9.83
N ASN A 199 -6.06 21.82 9.23
CA ASN A 199 -7.08 21.00 9.90
C ASN A 199 -7.10 19.49 9.59
N VAL A 200 -6.07 18.93 8.97
CA VAL A 200 -5.93 17.45 8.92
C VAL A 200 -4.69 17.04 9.69
N VAL A 201 -4.84 16.99 11.01
CA VAL A 201 -3.92 16.25 11.87
C VAL A 201 -3.96 14.80 11.39
N THR A 202 -2.95 14.35 10.66
CA THR A 202 -2.75 12.91 10.42
C THR A 202 -2.58 12.26 11.80
N PRO A 203 -3.47 11.35 12.23
CA PRO A 203 -3.63 11.05 13.65
C PRO A 203 -2.48 10.29 14.33
N TRP A 204 -1.34 10.07 13.67
CA TRP A 204 -0.32 9.15 14.19
C TRP A 204 1.08 9.75 14.26
N ARG A 205 1.34 10.37 15.42
CA ARG A 205 2.64 10.32 16.09
C ARG A 205 2.70 9.08 16.98
N GLY A 206 3.54 8.09 16.63
CA GLY A 206 4.29 7.31 17.63
C GLY A 206 3.64 6.12 18.36
N ARG A 207 2.61 5.44 17.84
CA ARG A 207 2.19 4.14 18.42
C ARG A 207 2.98 2.99 17.80
N GLN A 208 3.69 2.23 18.63
CA GLN A 208 4.39 1.00 18.26
C GLN A 208 3.65 -0.21 18.83
N TYR A 209 3.31 -1.19 18.01
CA TYR A 209 2.65 -2.42 18.43
C TYR A 209 3.68 -3.56 18.52
N ARG A 210 3.62 -4.36 19.60
CA ARG A 210 4.44 -5.57 19.76
C ARG A 210 3.52 -6.78 19.87
N TYR A 211 3.72 -7.76 18.98
CA TYR A 211 2.94 -9.00 18.94
C TYR A 211 3.78 -10.14 19.51
N VAL A 212 3.24 -10.88 20.48
CA VAL A 212 3.93 -12.00 21.15
C VAL A 212 3.18 -13.30 20.84
N THR A 213 3.91 -14.32 20.40
CA THR A 213 3.35 -15.67 20.20
C THR A 213 3.53 -16.46 21.49
N VAL A 214 2.45 -17.07 22.00
CA VAL A 214 2.54 -18.06 23.09
C VAL A 214 2.60 -19.44 22.45
N GLY A 215 3.61 -20.24 22.85
CA GLY A 215 3.84 -21.59 22.37
C GLY A 215 2.78 -22.58 22.83
#